data_AF-A0A5B7C101-F1
#
_entry.id   AF-A0A5B7C101-F1
#
_cell.length_a   1.000
_cell.length_b   1.000
_cell.length_c   1.000
_cell.angle_alpha   90.00
_cell.angle_beta   90.00
_cell.angle_gamma   90.00
#
_symmetry.space_group_name_H-M   'P 1'
#
loop_
_entity.id
_entity.type
_entity.pdbx_description
1 polymer ?
#
loop_
_entity_poly.entity_id
_entity_poly.type
_entity_poly.pdbx_seq_one_letter_code
_entity_poly.pdbx_strand_id
1 'polypeptide(L)'
;GSQDFYDVSLVDGYNLPMIVDVSGGSGTCAPTGCAVDLNRRCPTELRVGDGEACKSACEAFGSPEYCCNGAYSSPSTCTPSVYSQMFKSACPRSYSYAYDDATSTFTCTDADYTVIFCPPVPSQKSSKDSPKATDATEGSESESGSESVETSMLANRSWLANL
;
A
#
# COMPACT_ATOMS: atom_id res chain seq x y z
N GLY A 1 0.77 -18.64 24.38
CA GLY A 1 -0.47 -17.92 24.05
C GLY A 1 -1.12 -18.56 22.84
N SER A 2 -2.36 -18.18 22.52
CA SER A 2 -2.97 -18.52 21.22
C SER A 2 -2.38 -17.68 20.10
N GLN A 3 -2.68 -18.03 18.84
CA GLN A 3 -2.31 -17.22 17.68
C GLN A 3 -3.20 -15.98 17.60
N ASP A 4 -2.57 -14.82 17.46
CA ASP A 4 -3.23 -13.54 17.24
C ASP A 4 -3.44 -13.29 15.74
N PHE A 5 -4.46 -12.50 15.43
CA PHE A 5 -4.74 -11.95 14.10
C PHE A 5 -4.80 -10.43 14.23
N TYR A 6 -4.08 -9.73 13.37
CA TYR A 6 -3.98 -8.27 13.43
C TYR A 6 -3.81 -7.68 12.04
N ASP A 7 -4.27 -6.44 11.91
CA ASP A 7 -4.29 -5.68 10.68
C ASP A 7 -4.42 -4.18 10.96
N VAL A 8 -4.18 -3.37 9.93
CA VAL A 8 -4.65 -1.99 9.84
C VAL A 8 -5.64 -1.90 8.70
N SER A 9 -6.80 -1.32 8.96
CA SER A 9 -7.90 -1.26 8.01
C SER A 9 -8.21 0.16 7.53
N LEU A 10 -8.40 0.29 6.22
CA LEU A 10 -8.88 1.48 5.52
C LEU A 10 -10.34 1.32 5.06
N VAL A 11 -11.04 0.27 5.52
CA VAL A 11 -12.45 -0.02 5.19
C VAL A 11 -13.37 1.14 5.58
N ASP A 12 -13.03 1.85 6.65
CA ASP A 12 -13.78 3.02 7.16
C ASP A 12 -13.11 4.35 6.74
N GLY A 13 -12.09 4.28 5.89
CA GLY A 13 -11.31 5.43 5.44
C GLY A 13 -10.01 5.64 6.20
N TYR A 14 -9.50 6.86 6.11
CA TYR A 14 -8.17 7.24 6.55
C TYR A 14 -8.19 8.67 7.09
N ASN A 15 -7.43 8.94 8.15
CA ASN A 15 -7.19 10.31 8.64
C ASN A 15 -5.70 10.59 8.87
N LEU A 16 -4.91 9.61 9.30
CA LEU A 16 -3.47 9.76 9.55
C LEU A 16 -2.70 8.45 9.29
N PRO A 17 -1.38 8.51 9.02
CA PRO A 17 -0.60 7.31 8.77
C PRO A 17 -0.41 6.51 10.06
N MET A 18 -0.51 5.19 9.97
CA MET A 18 -0.43 4.29 11.12
C MET A 18 0.24 2.97 10.71
N ILE A 19 1.13 2.46 11.57
CA ILE A 19 1.72 1.12 11.47
C ILE A 19 1.50 0.39 12.79
N VAL A 20 1.21 -0.90 12.72
CA VAL A 20 1.39 -1.85 13.82
C VAL A 20 2.69 -2.61 13.56
N ASP A 21 3.66 -2.40 14.44
CA ASP A 21 4.91 -3.15 14.46
C ASP A 21 4.85 -4.26 15.52
N VAL A 22 5.60 -5.34 15.31
CA VAL A 22 5.52 -6.56 16.10
C VAL A 22 6.90 -6.91 16.63
N SER A 23 7.00 -7.19 17.93
CA SER A 23 8.25 -7.59 18.58
C SER A 23 8.10 -8.87 19.37
N GLY A 24 9.11 -9.75 19.28
CA GLY A 24 9.04 -11.08 19.87
C GLY A 24 8.12 -12.02 19.09
N GLY A 25 7.57 -13.02 19.77
CA GLY A 25 6.66 -14.00 19.21
C GLY A 25 7.26 -14.98 18.20
N SER A 26 6.37 -15.77 17.60
CA SER A 26 6.68 -16.79 16.61
C SER A 26 5.62 -16.86 15.50
N GLY A 27 6.07 -17.25 14.30
CA GLY A 27 5.26 -17.18 13.07
C GLY A 27 5.81 -16.12 12.12
N THR A 28 4.94 -15.58 11.25
CA THR A 28 5.34 -14.54 10.29
C THR A 28 5.60 -13.21 10.99
N CYS A 29 4.72 -12.82 11.93
CA CYS A 29 4.89 -11.64 12.80
C CYS A 29 5.29 -10.37 12.02
N ALA A 30 4.71 -10.20 10.83
CA ALA A 30 5.06 -9.08 9.95
C ALA A 30 4.28 -7.83 10.35
N PRO A 31 4.89 -6.63 10.26
CA PRO A 31 4.16 -5.41 10.51
C PRO A 31 3.00 -5.23 9.52
N THR A 32 2.04 -4.38 9.87
CA THR A 32 0.91 -3.98 9.01
C THR A 32 0.68 -2.47 9.10
N GLY A 33 0.06 -1.85 8.10
CA GLY A 33 -0.23 -0.43 8.12
C GLY A 33 0.07 0.35 6.85
N CYS A 34 -0.15 1.66 6.96
CA CYS A 34 0.09 2.64 5.93
C CYS A 34 0.95 3.79 6.44
N ALA A 35 2.16 3.92 5.89
CA ALA A 35 3.06 5.06 6.15
C ALA A 35 2.83 6.24 5.20
N VAL A 36 2.03 6.05 4.15
CA VAL A 36 1.79 7.06 3.12
C VAL A 36 0.69 8.00 3.58
N ASP A 37 0.86 9.30 3.30
CA ASP A 37 -0.19 10.29 3.52
C ASP A 37 -1.28 10.19 2.44
N LEU A 38 -2.30 9.38 2.70
CA LEU A 38 -3.43 9.15 1.79
C LEU A 38 -4.29 10.41 1.58
N ASN A 39 -4.29 11.36 2.51
CA ASN A 39 -5.05 12.61 2.37
C ASN A 39 -4.62 13.40 1.14
N ARG A 40 -3.33 13.37 0.78
CA ARG A 40 -2.78 14.04 -0.42
C ARG A 40 -3.20 13.39 -1.73
N ARG A 41 -3.63 12.13 -1.68
CA ARG A 41 -4.07 11.34 -2.84
C ARG A 41 -5.57 11.14 -2.86
N CYS A 42 -6.30 11.71 -1.90
CA CYS A 42 -7.72 11.49 -1.73
C CYS A 42 -8.52 12.13 -2.88
N PRO A 43 -9.32 11.34 -3.62
CA PRO A 43 -10.25 11.84 -4.62
C PRO A 43 -11.20 12.86 -4.00
N THR A 44 -11.61 13.85 -4.78
CA THR A 44 -12.43 14.96 -4.27
C THR A 44 -13.74 14.47 -3.66
N GLU A 45 -14.36 13.47 -4.26
CA GLU A 45 -15.61 12.83 -3.82
C GLU A 45 -15.49 12.03 -2.52
N LEU A 46 -14.27 11.68 -2.09
CA LEU A 46 -14.00 10.98 -0.82
C LEU A 46 -13.44 11.92 0.25
N ARG A 47 -13.14 13.16 -0.09
CA ARG A 47 -12.46 14.10 0.81
C ARG A 47 -13.36 14.54 1.95
N VAL A 48 -12.79 14.61 3.15
CA VAL A 48 -13.41 15.24 4.32
C VAL A 48 -12.72 16.59 4.55
N GLY A 49 -13.53 17.63 4.73
CA GLY A 49 -13.06 19.00 4.95
C GLY A 49 -12.18 19.52 3.80
N ASP A 50 -11.10 20.21 4.14
CA ASP A 50 -10.11 20.73 3.20
C ASP A 50 -9.03 19.69 2.84
N GLY A 51 -9.16 18.45 3.35
CA GLY A 51 -8.23 17.34 3.10
C GLY A 51 -7.64 16.75 4.37
N GLU A 52 -8.34 16.82 5.49
CA GLU A 52 -7.88 16.29 6.78
C GLU A 52 -8.10 14.77 6.90
N ALA A 53 -9.04 14.23 6.13
CA ALA A 53 -9.32 12.80 6.06
C ALA A 53 -9.84 12.39 4.68
N CYS A 54 -9.81 11.09 4.42
CA CYS A 54 -10.30 10.46 3.22
C CYS A 54 -11.27 9.33 3.58
N LYS A 55 -12.53 9.45 3.18
CA LYS A 55 -13.52 8.38 3.34
C LYS A 55 -13.17 7.18 2.47
N SER A 56 -13.58 5.99 2.90
CA SER A 56 -13.71 4.88 1.97
C SER A 56 -14.92 5.09 1.05
N ALA A 57 -15.03 4.27 0.00
CA ALA A 57 -16.21 4.30 -0.87
C ALA A 57 -17.49 3.88 -0.12
N CYS A 58 -17.40 2.99 0.87
CA CYS A 58 -18.57 2.63 1.69
C CYS A 58 -19.04 3.85 2.50
N GLU A 59 -18.13 4.53 3.20
CA GLU A 59 -18.45 5.71 4.01
C GLU A 59 -18.92 6.91 3.17
N ALA A 60 -18.51 7.00 1.91
CA ALA A 60 -18.92 8.07 1.00
C ALA A 60 -20.28 7.81 0.34
N PHE A 61 -20.53 6.58 -0.12
CA PHE A 61 -21.65 6.28 -1.02
C PHE A 61 -22.69 5.34 -0.42
N GLY A 62 -22.34 4.53 0.58
CA GLY A 62 -23.24 3.60 1.25
C GLY A 62 -23.81 2.49 0.37
N SER A 63 -23.29 2.30 -0.85
CA SER A 63 -23.83 1.31 -1.77
C SER A 63 -23.41 -0.11 -1.37
N PRO A 64 -24.27 -1.13 -1.59
CA PRO A 64 -23.97 -2.52 -1.23
C PRO A 64 -22.66 -3.05 -1.83
N GLU A 65 -22.32 -2.62 -3.05
CA GLU A 65 -21.08 -2.96 -3.75
C GLU A 65 -19.82 -2.51 -3.01
N TYR A 66 -19.87 -1.32 -2.38
CA TYR A 66 -18.73 -0.76 -1.66
C TYR A 66 -18.68 -1.23 -0.21
N CYS A 67 -19.84 -1.48 0.39
CA CYS A 67 -19.97 -1.90 1.77
C CYS A 67 -19.99 -3.43 1.95
N CYS A 68 -19.91 -4.18 0.85
CA CYS A 68 -19.96 -5.65 0.83
C CYS A 68 -21.13 -6.23 1.65
N ASN A 69 -22.35 -5.79 1.35
CA ASN A 69 -23.56 -6.26 2.03
C ASN A 69 -24.66 -6.67 1.04
N GLY A 70 -25.73 -7.29 1.55
CA GLY A 70 -26.84 -7.76 0.70
C GLY A 70 -26.37 -8.77 -0.34
N ALA A 71 -26.55 -8.45 -1.63
CA ALA A 71 -26.08 -9.29 -2.74
C ALA A 71 -24.55 -9.43 -2.81
N TYR A 72 -23.82 -8.52 -2.15
CA TYR A 72 -22.37 -8.44 -2.11
C TYR A 72 -21.80 -8.94 -0.76
N SER A 73 -22.53 -9.74 0.01
CA SER A 73 -22.10 -10.21 1.33
C SER A 73 -21.14 -11.41 1.32
N SER A 74 -20.44 -11.65 0.22
CA SER A 74 -19.42 -12.69 0.15
C SER A 74 -18.19 -12.23 -0.64
N PRO A 75 -17.01 -12.85 -0.41
CA PRO A 75 -15.80 -12.56 -1.19
C PRO A 75 -15.94 -12.80 -2.69
N SER A 76 -16.84 -13.69 -3.11
CA SER A 76 -17.08 -13.96 -4.54
C SER A 76 -18.00 -12.95 -5.21
N THR A 77 -18.79 -12.19 -4.45
CA THR A 77 -19.72 -11.20 -4.98
C THR A 77 -19.25 -9.76 -4.76
N CYS A 78 -18.56 -9.44 -3.67
CA CYS A 78 -17.96 -8.12 -3.47
C CYS A 78 -16.51 -8.09 -3.95
N THR A 79 -16.26 -7.33 -5.02
CA THR A 79 -14.95 -7.23 -5.66
C THR A 79 -14.30 -5.87 -5.40
N PRO A 80 -12.96 -5.75 -5.50
CA PRO A 80 -12.29 -4.47 -5.28
C PRO A 80 -12.77 -3.38 -6.26
N SER A 81 -13.18 -2.23 -5.72
CA SER A 81 -13.52 -1.05 -6.51
C SER A 81 -12.29 -0.26 -6.92
N VAL A 82 -12.45 0.73 -7.81
CA VAL A 82 -11.37 1.68 -8.13
C VAL A 82 -10.86 2.42 -6.90
N TYR A 83 -11.72 2.69 -5.92
CA TYR A 83 -11.37 3.38 -4.68
C TYR A 83 -10.58 2.47 -3.74
N SER A 84 -11.02 1.23 -3.51
CA SER A 84 -10.25 0.30 -2.67
C SER A 84 -8.92 -0.07 -3.32
N GLN A 85 -8.85 -0.23 -4.64
CA GLN A 85 -7.59 -0.43 -5.36
C GLN A 85 -6.61 0.75 -5.19
N MET A 86 -7.11 1.99 -5.10
CA MET A 86 -6.27 3.16 -4.83
C MET A 86 -5.64 3.06 -3.43
N PHE A 87 -6.46 2.78 -2.41
CA PHE A 87 -5.98 2.58 -1.04
C PHE A 87 -4.99 1.42 -0.95
N LYS A 88 -5.29 0.30 -1.61
CA LYS A 88 -4.42 -0.87 -1.63
C LYS A 88 -3.07 -0.58 -2.28
N SER A 89 -3.08 0.15 -3.39
CA SER A 89 -1.86 0.52 -4.10
C SER A 89 -0.97 1.45 -3.27
N ALA A 90 -1.55 2.31 -2.44
CA ALA A 90 -0.81 3.16 -1.52
C ALA A 90 -0.33 2.42 -0.27
N CYS A 91 -1.14 1.47 0.21
CA CYS A 91 -0.94 0.77 1.47
C CYS A 91 -1.11 -0.76 1.28
N PRO A 92 -0.13 -1.46 0.65
CA PRO A 92 -0.31 -2.87 0.28
C PRO A 92 -0.52 -3.83 1.45
N ARG A 93 -0.11 -3.43 2.66
CA ARG A 93 -0.20 -4.22 3.90
C ARG A 93 -1.37 -3.79 4.80
N SER A 94 -2.35 -3.10 4.25
CA SER A 94 -3.58 -2.70 4.95
C SER A 94 -4.80 -3.22 4.22
N TYR A 95 -5.89 -3.48 4.95
CA TYR A 95 -7.18 -3.74 4.34
C TYR A 95 -7.65 -2.52 3.57
N SER A 96 -8.07 -2.72 2.33
CA SER A 96 -8.62 -1.66 1.49
C SER A 96 -10.13 -1.76 1.27
N TYR A 97 -10.71 -2.94 1.52
CA TYR A 97 -12.15 -3.23 1.51
C TYR A 97 -12.42 -4.49 2.36
N ALA A 98 -13.70 -4.83 2.58
CA ALA A 98 -14.09 -5.81 3.58
C ALA A 98 -13.56 -7.24 3.39
N TYR A 99 -13.22 -7.66 2.15
CA TYR A 99 -12.73 -9.02 1.87
C TYR A 99 -11.28 -9.05 1.36
N ASP A 100 -10.46 -8.09 1.80
CA ASP A 100 -9.03 -7.97 1.45
C ASP A 100 -8.10 -8.84 2.33
N ASP A 101 -8.55 -10.03 2.76
CA ASP A 101 -7.84 -10.84 3.77
C ASP A 101 -6.45 -11.29 3.29
N ALA A 102 -6.35 -11.75 2.03
CA ALA A 102 -5.18 -12.47 1.51
C ALA A 102 -3.84 -11.73 1.61
N THR A 103 -3.88 -10.40 1.73
CA THR A 103 -2.67 -9.56 1.82
C THR A 103 -2.69 -8.58 3.00
N SER A 104 -3.70 -8.69 3.88
CA SER A 104 -3.96 -7.68 4.91
C SER A 104 -4.13 -8.25 6.31
N THR A 105 -4.44 -9.55 6.45
CA THR A 105 -4.45 -10.22 7.76
C THR A 105 -3.06 -10.77 8.05
N PHE A 106 -2.53 -10.45 9.23
CA PHE A 106 -1.26 -10.96 9.70
C PHE A 106 -1.46 -11.74 10.99
N THR A 107 -0.57 -12.71 11.24
CA THR A 107 -0.63 -13.55 12.43
C THR A 107 0.69 -13.61 13.14
N CYS A 108 0.62 -13.77 14.45
CA CYS A 108 1.77 -13.96 15.32
C CYS A 108 1.31 -14.66 16.61
N THR A 109 2.19 -15.42 17.25
CA THR A 109 1.91 -16.08 18.52
C THR A 109 2.86 -15.55 19.58
N ASP A 110 2.36 -15.14 20.73
CA ASP A 110 3.15 -14.67 21.89
C ASP A 110 4.04 -13.45 21.59
N ALA A 111 3.47 -12.41 20.97
CA ALA A 111 4.17 -11.16 20.65
C ALA A 111 3.65 -9.93 21.42
N ASP A 112 4.50 -8.91 21.44
CA ASP A 112 4.13 -7.55 21.82
C ASP A 112 3.91 -6.70 20.56
N TYR A 113 2.94 -5.79 20.61
CA TYR A 113 2.54 -4.94 19.48
C TYR A 113 2.75 -3.47 19.80
N THR A 114 3.34 -2.73 18.85
CA THR A 114 3.51 -1.27 18.96
C THR A 114 2.72 -0.57 17.87
N VAL A 115 1.75 0.26 18.28
CA VAL A 115 1.01 1.12 17.36
C VAL A 115 1.74 2.45 17.21
N ILE A 116 2.14 2.78 15.98
CA ILE A 116 2.92 3.96 15.65
C ILE A 116 2.07 4.87 14.76
N PHE A 117 1.72 6.04 15.27
CA PHE A 117 1.07 7.10 14.51
C PHE A 117 2.11 8.01 13.86
N CYS A 118 1.85 8.43 12.63
CA CYS A 118 2.75 9.26 11.83
C CYS A 118 4.20 8.70 11.80
N PRO A 119 4.39 7.42 11.44
CA PRO A 119 5.72 6.82 11.35
C PRO A 119 6.61 7.61 10.38
N PRO A 120 7.93 7.66 10.62
CA PRO A 120 8.85 8.33 9.71
C PRO A 120 8.77 7.66 8.34
N VAL A 121 8.49 8.46 7.31
CA VAL A 121 8.56 7.96 5.93
C VAL A 121 10.00 7.53 5.66
N PRO A 122 10.25 6.37 5.03
CA PRO A 122 11.58 6.03 4.55
C PRO A 122 11.95 7.12 3.54
N SER A 123 12.82 8.03 3.96
CA SER A 123 13.35 9.07 3.08
C SER A 123 13.99 8.35 1.90
N GLN A 124 13.48 8.60 0.69
CA GLN A 124 14.22 8.32 -0.53
C GLN A 124 15.52 9.11 -0.42
N LYS A 125 16.57 8.49 0.13
CA LYS A 125 17.91 9.10 0.20
C LYS A 125 18.28 9.41 -1.25
N SER A 126 18.22 10.69 -1.60
CA SER A 126 18.79 11.18 -2.84
C SER A 126 20.30 10.94 -2.74
N SER A 127 20.79 9.93 -3.44
CA SER A 127 22.22 9.76 -3.68
C SER A 127 22.70 10.93 -4.53
N LYS A 128 23.04 12.04 -3.88
CA LYS A 128 23.83 13.13 -4.46
C LYS A 128 25.16 13.16 -3.76
N ASP A 129 26.02 12.25 -4.16
CA ASP A 129 27.45 12.42 -4.02
C ASP A 129 28.03 12.50 -5.43
N SER A 130 28.69 13.62 -5.73
CA SER A 130 29.44 13.83 -6.96
C SER A 130 30.90 14.00 -6.58
N PRO A 131 31.81 13.33 -7.30
CA PRO A 131 33.10 13.92 -7.62
C PRO A 131 33.21 14.20 -9.13
N LYS A 132 33.97 15.26 -9.44
CA LYS A 132 34.17 15.86 -10.76
C LYS A 132 35.52 15.43 -11.38
N ALA A 133 35.49 15.28 -12.71
CA ALA A 133 36.57 15.34 -13.73
C ALA A 133 37.60 14.19 -13.75
N THR A 134 38.14 13.68 -14.87
CA THR A 134 38.50 14.17 -16.25
C THR A 134 38.71 12.91 -17.13
N ASP A 135 38.16 12.76 -18.33
CA ASP A 135 38.60 13.17 -19.70
C ASP A 135 39.18 12.02 -20.57
N ALA A 136 38.77 12.03 -21.85
CA ALA A 136 39.36 11.45 -23.07
C ALA A 136 39.24 9.93 -23.45
N THR A 137 38.43 9.68 -24.50
CA THR A 137 38.78 9.03 -25.81
C THR A 137 38.02 7.77 -26.26
N GLU A 138 37.52 7.92 -27.50
CA GLU A 138 36.95 7.05 -28.55
C GLU A 138 37.29 5.54 -28.61
N GLY A 139 36.33 4.76 -29.14
CA GLY A 139 36.58 3.44 -29.75
C GLY A 139 35.36 2.52 -29.86
N SER A 140 35.04 2.07 -31.07
CA SER A 140 33.85 1.31 -31.53
C SER A 140 33.72 -0.16 -31.10
N GLU A 141 32.44 -0.61 -31.14
CA GLU A 141 31.89 -1.92 -31.57
C GLU A 141 32.47 -3.26 -31.03
N SER A 142 31.60 -4.10 -30.45
CA SER A 142 31.04 -5.33 -31.05
C SER A 142 30.46 -6.33 -30.01
N GLU A 143 29.57 -7.19 -30.50
CA GLU A 143 28.61 -8.09 -29.83
C GLU A 143 29.17 -9.18 -28.91
N SER A 144 28.35 -9.66 -27.95
CA SER A 144 27.81 -11.05 -27.94
C SER A 144 27.25 -11.48 -26.57
N GLY A 145 25.95 -11.87 -26.56
CA GLY A 145 25.36 -13.04 -25.87
C GLY A 145 25.41 -13.19 -24.33
N SER A 146 24.24 -13.21 -23.68
CA SER A 146 23.51 -14.45 -23.28
C SER A 146 22.43 -14.19 -22.20
N GLU A 147 21.38 -14.99 -22.30
CA GLU A 147 20.07 -15.07 -21.60
C GLU A 147 20.01 -14.83 -20.07
N SER A 148 18.91 -14.23 -19.58
CA SER A 148 17.94 -14.90 -18.66
C SER A 148 16.73 -14.00 -18.24
N VAL A 149 15.54 -14.57 -18.46
CA VAL A 149 14.24 -14.53 -17.73
C VAL A 149 13.79 -13.30 -16.87
N GLU A 150 12.48 -13.02 -17.01
CA GLU A 150 11.58 -12.19 -16.18
C GLU A 150 11.53 -10.66 -16.41
N THR A 151 10.65 -10.19 -17.29
CA THR A 151 9.92 -8.93 -17.06
C THR A 151 8.63 -8.83 -17.90
N SER A 152 7.50 -9.32 -17.39
CA SER A 152 6.17 -9.14 -18.03
C SER A 152 5.25 -8.18 -17.28
N MET A 153 5.77 -7.23 -16.50
CA MET A 153 4.93 -6.35 -15.67
C MET A 153 5.25 -4.84 -15.77
N LEU A 154 5.97 -4.38 -16.80
CA LEU A 154 6.26 -2.93 -16.96
C LEU A 154 5.39 -2.20 -17.99
N ALA A 155 4.44 -2.87 -18.62
CA ALA A 155 3.44 -2.23 -19.47
C ALA A 155 2.19 -1.82 -18.68
N ASN A 156 2.33 -0.98 -17.65
CA ASN A 156 1.23 -0.09 -17.23
C ASN A 156 1.65 1.07 -16.29
N ARG A 157 2.87 1.60 -16.45
CA ARG A 157 3.28 2.85 -15.78
C ARG A 157 2.90 4.12 -16.56
N SER A 158 2.00 4.01 -17.54
CA SER A 158 1.52 5.14 -18.36
C SER A 158 0.50 6.03 -17.66
N TRP A 159 0.03 5.69 -16.45
CA TRP A 159 -1.00 6.48 -15.75
C TRP A 159 -0.46 7.44 -14.68
N LEU A 160 0.82 7.37 -14.31
CA LEU A 160 1.42 8.22 -13.26
C LEU A 160 1.85 9.62 -13.74
N ALA A 161 1.46 10.04 -14.95
CA ALA A 161 1.92 11.30 -15.52
C ALA A 161 0.92 12.46 -15.41
N ASN A 162 -0.26 12.29 -14.81
CA ASN A 162 -1.21 13.39 -14.64
C ASN A 162 -2.11 13.18 -13.41
N LEU A 163 -1.60 13.47 -12.21
CA LEU A 163 -2.35 13.93 -11.02
C LEU A 163 -1.38 14.38 -9.93
#